data_AF-A0A954CKJ3-F1
#
_entry.id   AF-A0A954CKJ3-F1
#
_cell.length_a   1.000
_cell.length_b   1.000
_cell.length_c   1.000
_cell.angle_alpha   90.00
_cell.angle_beta   90.00
_cell.angle_gamma   90.00
#
_symmetry.space_group_name_H-M   'P 1'
#
loop_
_entity.id
_entity.type
_entity.pdbx_description
1 polymer ?
#
loop_
_entity_poly.entity_id
_entity_poly.type
_entity_poly.pdbx_seq_one_letter_code
_entity_poly.pdbx_strand_id
1 'polypeptide(L)' 'MSQLVYMDYQATTPLDPRVLDAMMPFLKNEFGNAASRNHPFGWNAEKAVDRAREQVASLIGASPKEIVFTSGATESD' A
#
# COMPACT_ATOMS: atom_id res chain seq x y z
N MET A 1 -15.89 -26.85 18.97
CA MET A 1 -15.56 -25.46 19.35
C MET A 1 -16.36 -24.54 18.45
N SER A 2 -17.09 -23.57 18.99
CA SER A 2 -17.77 -22.58 18.16
C SER A 2 -16.73 -21.68 17.48
N GLN A 3 -16.91 -21.42 16.18
CA GLN A 3 -16.14 -20.41 15.46
C GLN A 3 -16.27 -19.06 16.18
N LEU A 4 -15.14 -18.39 16.42
CA LEU A 4 -15.14 -17.03 16.97
C LEU A 4 -15.61 -16.07 15.88
N VAL A 5 -16.61 -15.24 16.20
CA VAL A 5 -17.10 -14.19 15.29
C VAL A 5 -16.42 -12.89 15.66
N TYR A 6 -15.69 -12.30 14.70
CA TYR A 6 -15.05 -11.00 14.89
C TYR A 6 -16.06 -9.88 14.57
N MET A 7 -16.34 -9.01 15.54
CA MET A 7 -17.29 -7.90 15.41
C MET A 7 -16.66 -6.53 15.73
N ASP A 8 -15.32 -6.43 15.70
CA ASP A 8 -14.56 -5.22 16.08
C ASP A 8 -13.81 -4.61 14.89
N TYR A 9 -14.47 -4.52 13.73
CA TYR A 9 -13.88 -4.01 12.48
C TYR A 9 -13.49 -2.52 12.52
N GLN A 10 -13.93 -1.78 13.54
CA GLN A 10 -13.53 -0.39 13.76
C GLN A 10 -12.14 -0.29 14.41
N ALA A 11 -11.69 -1.30 15.16
CA ALA A 11 -10.34 -1.33 15.72
C ALA A 11 -9.30 -1.69 14.66
N THR A 12 -9.57 -2.71 13.84
CA THR A 12 -8.76 -3.06 12.65
C THR A 12 -9.53 -4.03 11.76
N THR A 13 -8.99 -4.34 10.58
CA THR A 13 -9.60 -5.25 9.62
C THR A 13 -8.64 -6.36 9.18
N PRO A 14 -9.12 -7.59 8.91
CA PRO A 14 -8.32 -8.60 8.24
C PRO A 14 -7.87 -8.11 6.86
N LEU A 15 -6.63 -8.39 6.49
CA LEU A 15 -6.12 -8.08 5.16
C LEU A 15 -6.90 -8.88 4.11
N ASP A 16 -7.48 -8.21 3.11
CA ASP A 16 -8.10 -8.88 1.97
C ASP A 16 -7.04 -9.73 1.24
N PRO A 17 -7.31 -11.00 0.90
CA PRO A 17 -6.34 -11.86 0.20
C PRO A 17 -5.77 -11.24 -1.07
N ARG A 18 -6.55 -10.43 -1.80
CA ARG A 18 -6.10 -9.74 -3.03
C ARG A 18 -5.08 -8.65 -2.73
N VAL A 19 -5.19 -8.00 -1.55
CA VAL A 19 -4.19 -7.02 -1.09
C VAL A 19 -2.90 -7.74 -0.74
N LEU A 20 -2.99 -8.87 -0.02
CA LEU A 20 -1.81 -9.69 0.26
C LEU A 20 -1.10 -10.12 -1.01
N ASP A 21 -1.83 -10.68 -1.99
CA ASP A 21 -1.28 -11.11 -3.27
C ASP A 21 -0.58 -9.97 -4.04
N ALA A 22 -1.15 -8.75 -4.00
CA ALA A 22 -0.54 -7.57 -4.60
C ALA A 22 0.74 -7.10 -3.88
N MET A 23 0.87 -7.35 -2.58
CA MET A 23 2.06 -7.00 -1.79
C MET A 23 3.20 -8.01 -1.96
N MET A 24 2.87 -9.30 -2.13
CA MET A 24 3.86 -10.39 -2.13
C MET A 24 5.05 -10.22 -3.09
N PRO A 25 4.92 -9.70 -4.33
CA PRO A 25 6.04 -9.49 -5.22
C PRO A 25 7.13 -8.58 -4.61
N PHE A 26 6.71 -7.48 -3.97
CA PHE A 26 7.60 -6.47 -3.38
C PHE A 26 8.26 -6.94 -2.08
N LEU A 27 7.64 -7.89 -1.38
CA LEU A 27 8.21 -8.53 -0.19
C LEU A 27 9.20 -9.65 -0.51
N LYS A 28 9.25 -10.14 -1.75
CA LYS A 28 10.09 -11.28 -2.15
C LYS A 28 11.15 -10.89 -3.18
N ASN A 29 10.71 -10.50 -4.37
CA ASN A 29 11.56 -10.43 -5.57
C ASN A 29 11.78 -8.99 -6.05
N GLU A 30 10.83 -8.09 -5.80
CA GLU A 30 10.86 -6.69 -6.22
C GLU A 30 11.15 -5.75 -5.04
N PHE A 31 12.19 -6.06 -4.28
CA PHE A 31 12.54 -5.40 -3.01
C PHE A 31 13.30 -4.06 -3.17
N GLY A 32 13.27 -3.47 -4.36
CA GLY A 32 14.03 -2.25 -4.66
C GLY A 32 13.59 -1.06 -3.81
N ASN A 33 14.54 -0.15 -3.53
CA ASN A 33 14.20 1.14 -2.92
C ASN A 33 13.80 2.13 -4.02
N ALA A 34 12.58 2.69 -3.96
CA ALA A 34 12.06 3.66 -4.92
C ALA A 34 12.92 4.93 -5.04
N ALA A 35 13.72 5.27 -4.03
CA ALA A 35 14.64 6.41 -4.09
C ALA A 35 15.92 6.12 -4.93
N SER A 36 16.18 4.86 -5.28
CA SER A 36 17.36 4.48 -6.07
C SER A 36 17.16 4.80 -7.56
N ARG A 37 17.73 5.91 -8.02
CA ARG A 37 17.53 6.42 -9.39
C ARG A 37 18.42 5.81 -10.47
N ASN A 38 19.41 5.01 -10.11
CA ASN A 38 20.49 4.60 -11.03
C ASN A 38 20.41 3.15 -11.51
N HIS A 39 19.39 2.38 -11.10
CA HIS A 39 19.28 0.97 -11.48
C HIS A 39 17.84 0.46 -11.55
N PRO A 40 17.57 -0.62 -12.32
CA PRO A 40 16.21 -1.12 -12.54
C PRO A 40 15.41 -1.48 -11.28
N PHE A 41 16.07 -1.96 -10.22
CA PHE A 41 15.36 -2.28 -8.98
C PHE A 41 14.62 -1.06 -8.39
N GLY A 42 15.23 0.13 -8.44
CA GLY A 42 14.59 1.34 -7.91
C GLY A 42 13.50 1.87 -8.83
N TRP A 43 13.71 1.82 -10.15
CA TRP A 43 12.70 2.22 -11.14
C TRP A 43 11.43 1.35 -11.07
N ASN A 44 11.58 0.05 -10.83
CA ASN A 44 10.43 -0.84 -10.65
C ASN A 44 9.67 -0.53 -9.36
N ALA A 45 10.39 -0.27 -8.26
CA ALA A 45 9.78 0.14 -6.99
C ALA A 45 9.06 1.50 -7.10
N GLU A 46 9.68 2.49 -7.77
CA GLU A 46 9.08 3.81 -8.02
C GLU A 46 7.75 3.67 -8.79
N LYS A 47 7.74 2.91 -9.88
CA LYS A 47 6.51 2.63 -10.66
C LYS A 47 5.41 1.99 -9.81
N ALA A 48 5.76 1.08 -8.90
CA ALA A 48 4.79 0.44 -8.02
C ALA A 48 4.19 1.44 -7.02
N VAL A 49 5.03 2.30 -6.42
CA VAL A 49 4.59 3.37 -5.51
C VAL A 49 3.71 4.39 -6.23
N ASP A 50 4.07 4.79 -7.45
CA ASP A 50 3.29 5.73 -8.26
C ASP A 50 1.92 5.16 -8.62
N ARG A 51 1.86 3.89 -9.03
CA ARG A 51 0.58 3.21 -9.27
C ARG A 51 -0.30 3.16 -8.02
N ALA A 52 0.28 2.85 -6.86
CA ALA A 52 -0.46 2.85 -5.60
C ALA A 52 -1.00 4.27 -5.27
N ARG A 53 -0.20 5.31 -5.53
CA ARG A 53 -0.60 6.71 -5.36
C ARG A 53 -1.77 7.09 -6.25
N GLU A 54 -1.75 6.70 -7.52
CA GLU A 54 -2.85 6.90 -8.47
C GLU A 54 -4.14 6.22 -8.01
N GLN A 55 -4.05 4.99 -7.50
CA GLN A 55 -5.20 4.25 -7.00
C GLN A 55 -5.83 4.92 -5.77
N VAL A 56 -5.01 5.39 -4.82
CA VAL A 56 -5.48 6.13 -3.64
C VAL A 56 -6.13 7.46 -4.06
N ALA A 57 -5.48 8.21 -4.94
CA ALA A 57 -6.01 9.48 -5.43
C ALA A 57 -7.36 9.30 -6.14
N SER A 58 -7.47 8.29 -7.00
CA SER A 58 -8.70 7.99 -7.73
C SER A 58 -9.86 7.60 -6.79
N LEU A 59 -9.58 6.96 -5.66
CA LEU A 59 -10.62 6.56 -4.70
C LEU A 59 -11.31 7.78 -4.07
N ILE A 60 -10.57 8.87 -3.84
CA ILE A 60 -11.08 10.08 -3.18
C ILE A 60 -11.29 11.26 -4.14
N GLY A 61 -11.08 11.07 -5.45
CA GLY A 61 -11.23 12.12 -6.46
C GLY A 61 -10.15 13.20 -6.43
N ALA A 62 -8.95 12.88 -5.94
CA ALA A 62 -7.80 13.79 -5.86
C ALA A 62 -6.83 13.59 -7.05
N SER A 63 -5.90 14.53 -7.19
CA SER A 63 -4.70 14.36 -8.03
C SER A 63 -3.68 13.48 -7.31
N PRO A 64 -2.93 12.59 -8.00
CA PRO A 64 -1.84 11.83 -7.38
C PRO A 64 -0.82 12.71 -6.65
N LYS A 65 -0.60 13.95 -7.12
CA LYS A 65 0.33 14.91 -6.49
C LYS A 65 -0.12 15.41 -5.11
N GLU A 66 -1.41 15.25 -4.78
CA GLU A 66 -1.98 15.65 -3.49
C GLU A 66 -1.86 14.55 -2.43
N ILE A 67 -1.49 13.33 -2.83
CA ILE A 67 -1.34 12.20 -1.91
C ILE A 67 0.06 12.22 -1.30
N VAL A 68 0.13 12.32 0.03
CA VAL A 68 1.35 12.12 0.82
C VAL A 68 1.21 10.81 1.59
N PHE A 69 2.16 9.89 1.43
CA PHE A 69 2.17 8.65 2.22
C PHE A 69 2.79 8.91 3.58
N THR A 70 2.08 8.56 4.64
CA THR A 70 2.53 8.57 6.05
C THR A 70 2.55 7.13 6.58
N SER A 71 2.98 6.94 7.82
CA SER A 71 2.93 5.64 8.49
C SER A 71 1.51 5.23 8.95
N GLY A 72 0.56 6.17 9.00
CA GLY A 72 -0.82 5.90 9.39
C GLY A 72 -1.62 7.16 9.71
N ALA A 73 -2.91 6.98 10.02
CA ALA A 73 -3.85 8.08 10.23
C ALA A 73 -3.42 9.06 11.35
N THR A 74 -2.85 8.57 12.46
CA THR A 74 -2.38 9.42 13.56
C THR A 74 -1.23 10.36 13.19
N GLU A 75 -0.41 10.03 12.20
CA GLU A 75 0.63 10.95 11.69
C GLU A 75 0.05 11.98 10.72
N SER A 76 -1.09 11.67 10.08
CA SER A 76 -1.73 12.52 9.09
C SER A 76 -2.63 13.61 9.67
N ASP A 77 -3.14 13.42 10.89
CA ASP A 77 -4.01 14.35 11.64
C ASP A 77 -3.17 15.37 12.43
#